data_AF-A0A5B2XBF9-F1
#
_entry.id   AF-A0A5B2XBF9-F1
#
_cell.length_a   1.000
_cell.length_b   1.000
_cell.length_c   1.000
_cell.angle_alpha   90.00
_cell.angle_beta   90.00
_cell.angle_gamma   90.00
#
_symmetry.space_group_name_H-M   'P 1'
#
loop_
_entity.id
_entity.type
_entity.pdbx_description
1 polymer ?
#
loop_
_entity_poly.entity_id
_entity_poly.type
_entity_poly.pdbx_seq_one_letter_code
_entity_poly.pdbx_strand_id
1 'polypeptide(L)'
;MSAASRPQSAGTRSSQDAGKQGKERRPDPKRINVAVTPDTVRALELVMDREGVSLTEAVRRLIGYGEFVYRAVREDGADLLVKTDDSTKEVVLL
;
A
#
# COMPACT_ATOMS: atom_id res chain seq x y z
N MET A 1 -23.87 48.80 46.50
CA MET A 1 -22.74 47.93 46.90
C MET A 1 -22.11 47.39 45.62
N SER A 2 -21.22 48.14 44.97
CA SER A 2 -19.77 48.27 45.23
C SER A 2 -18.95 46.99 45.02
N ALA A 3 -18.15 47.09 43.94
CA ALA A 3 -16.75 46.68 43.77
C ALA A 3 -16.40 45.20 43.52
N ALA A 4 -15.63 45.08 42.44
CA ALA A 4 -14.95 43.91 41.92
C ALA A 4 -13.82 43.39 42.81
N SER A 5 -13.38 42.16 42.55
CA SER A 5 -11.98 41.75 42.74
C SER A 5 -11.65 40.55 41.85
N ARG A 6 -10.73 40.77 40.91
CA ARG A 6 -9.87 39.74 40.31
C ARG A 6 -8.74 39.43 41.30
N PRO A 7 -8.09 38.28 41.14
CA PRO A 7 -6.63 38.32 41.00
C PRO A 7 -6.19 37.76 39.65
N GLN A 8 -5.35 38.55 38.98
CA GLN A 8 -4.39 38.08 37.99
C GLN A 8 -3.27 37.36 38.73
N SER A 9 -2.84 36.20 38.22
CA SER A 9 -1.45 35.75 38.36
C SER A 9 -0.88 35.56 36.97
N ALA A 10 0.13 36.37 36.69
CA ALA A 10 0.84 36.48 35.44
C ALA A 10 1.91 35.40 35.27
N GLY A 11 2.17 35.10 34.00
CA GLY A 11 3.48 34.72 33.50
C GLY A 11 3.70 33.21 33.31
N THR A 12 4.48 32.76 32.34
CA THR A 12 5.29 33.44 31.34
C THR A 12 5.83 32.34 30.42
N ARG A 13 5.83 32.61 29.10
CA ARG A 13 6.66 32.04 28.03
C ARG A 13 6.46 30.56 27.63
N SER A 14 5.92 30.42 26.43
CA SER A 14 6.56 29.82 25.26
C SER A 14 7.84 29.02 25.53
N SER A 15 7.86 27.76 25.11
CA SER A 15 8.87 27.15 24.21
C SER A 15 8.91 25.64 24.42
N GLN A 16 8.42 24.91 23.43
CA GLN A 16 8.82 23.55 23.03
C GLN A 16 7.89 23.16 21.87
N ASP A 17 7.84 23.99 20.82
CA ASP A 17 8.55 23.62 19.59
C ASP A 17 10.02 23.22 19.84
N ALA A 18 10.23 21.92 20.01
CA ALA A 18 11.55 21.31 19.91
C ALA A 18 11.39 19.92 19.31
N GLY A 19 11.44 19.87 17.98
CA GLY A 19 12.08 18.78 17.26
C GLY A 19 11.35 17.44 17.30
N LYS A 20 10.41 17.24 16.37
CA LYS A 20 10.31 15.94 15.71
C LYS A 20 10.47 16.15 14.22
N GLN A 21 11.74 16.10 13.83
CA GLN A 21 12.26 15.71 12.52
C GLN A 21 11.19 15.00 11.69
N GLY A 22 10.98 15.49 10.47
CA GLY A 22 10.13 14.87 9.48
C GLY A 22 10.55 13.43 9.23
N LYS A 23 9.97 12.50 9.99
CA LYS A 23 9.68 11.17 9.46
C LYS A 23 8.69 11.43 8.35
N GLU A 24 9.12 11.24 7.09
CA GLU A 24 8.18 10.92 6.03
C GLU A 24 7.21 9.90 6.60
N ARG A 25 5.99 10.35 6.88
CA ARG A 25 4.93 9.46 7.32
C ARG A 25 4.67 8.59 6.12
N ARG A 26 5.12 7.33 6.19
CA ARG A 26 4.69 6.33 5.20
C ARG A 26 3.17 6.46 5.12
N PRO A 27 2.61 6.73 3.94
CA PRO A 27 1.18 6.97 3.82
C PRO A 27 0.45 5.78 4.43
N ASP A 28 -0.55 6.08 5.27
CA ASP A 28 -1.36 5.04 5.88
C ASP A 28 -2.02 4.19 4.77
N PRO A 29 -2.10 2.86 4.94
CA PRO A 29 -2.71 2.01 3.93
C PRO A 29 -4.16 2.44 3.68
N LYS A 30 -4.48 2.75 2.42
CA LYS A 30 -5.85 3.01 2.01
C LYS A 30 -6.63 1.68 1.98
N ARG A 31 -7.77 1.62 2.68
CA ARG A 31 -8.67 0.46 2.60
C ARG A 31 -9.46 0.51 1.29
N ILE A 32 -9.47 -0.60 0.56
CA ILE A 32 -10.21 -0.76 -0.69
C ILE A 32 -11.16 -1.95 -0.49
N ASN A 33 -12.44 -1.74 -0.78
CA ASN A 33 -13.45 -2.79 -0.77
C ASN A 33 -13.83 -3.10 -2.22
N VAL A 34 -13.75 -4.35 -2.61
CA VAL A 34 -14.05 -4.81 -3.98
C VAL A 34 -14.73 -6.17 -3.92
N ALA A 35 -15.72 -6.36 -4.78
CA ALA A 35 -16.25 -7.69 -5.05
C ALA A 35 -15.25 -8.42 -5.95
N VAL A 36 -14.97 -9.69 -5.61
CA VAL A 36 -14.05 -10.54 -6.36
C VAL A 36 -14.75 -11.82 -6.78
N THR A 37 -14.35 -12.38 -7.92
CA THR A 37 -14.90 -13.64 -8.42
C THR A 37 -14.31 -14.83 -7.66
N PRO A 38 -14.96 -16.02 -7.69
CA PRO A 38 -14.39 -17.23 -7.11
C PRO A 38 -12.99 -17.59 -7.66
N ASP A 39 -12.72 -17.31 -8.93
CA ASP A 39 -11.39 -17.50 -9.52
C ASP A 39 -10.32 -16.63 -8.87
N THR A 40 -10.66 -15.37 -8.57
CA THR A 40 -9.75 -14.45 -7.90
C THR A 40 -9.46 -14.91 -6.47
N VAL A 41 -10.49 -15.40 -5.76
CA VAL A 41 -10.33 -15.97 -4.42
C VAL A 41 -9.37 -17.16 -4.45
N ARG A 42 -9.57 -18.11 -5.38
CA ARG A 42 -8.69 -19.27 -5.55
C ARG A 42 -7.24 -18.87 -5.85
N ALA A 43 -7.03 -17.85 -6.69
CA ALA A 43 -5.69 -17.37 -6.99
C ALA A 43 -4.99 -16.80 -5.75
N LEU A 44 -5.73 -16.09 -4.89
CA LEU A 44 -5.21 -15.56 -3.62
C LEU A 44 -4.89 -16.69 -2.63
N GLU A 45 -5.79 -17.66 -2.48
CA GLU A 45 -5.58 -18.85 -1.64
C GLU A 45 -4.33 -19.62 -2.06
N LEU A 46 -4.13 -19.82 -3.37
CA LEU A 46 -2.94 -20.50 -3.90
C LEU A 46 -1.63 -19.82 -3.47
N VAL A 47 -1.59 -18.48 -3.49
CA VAL A 47 -0.40 -17.72 -3.04
C VAL A 47 -0.24 -17.83 -1.53
N MET A 48 -1.33 -17.71 -0.78
CA MET A 48 -1.30 -17.85 0.68
C MET A 48 -0.75 -19.21 1.10
N ASP A 49 -1.24 -20.29 0.49
CA ASP A 49 -0.85 -21.66 0.82
C ASP A 49 0.58 -21.98 0.39
N ARG A 50 0.98 -21.59 -0.83
CA ARG A 50 2.32 -21.88 -1.35
C ARG A 50 3.42 -21.09 -0.66
N GLU A 51 3.14 -19.84 -0.30
CA GLU A 51 4.16 -18.93 0.22
C GLU A 51 4.02 -18.68 1.73
N GLY A 52 3.00 -19.25 2.38
CA GLY A 52 2.78 -19.14 3.82
C GLY A 52 2.47 -17.71 4.27
N VAL A 53 1.71 -16.97 3.48
CA VAL A 53 1.46 -15.52 3.70
C VAL A 53 0.01 -15.18 3.94
N SER A 54 -0.22 -14.00 4.52
CA SER A 54 -1.57 -13.48 4.75
C SER A 54 -2.26 -13.05 3.44
N LEU A 55 -3.59 -12.95 3.48
CA LEU A 55 -4.38 -12.41 2.37
C LEU A 55 -3.90 -11.04 1.90
N THR A 56 -3.54 -10.14 2.83
CA THR A 56 -3.03 -8.80 2.49
C THR A 56 -1.74 -8.87 1.69
N GLU A 57 -0.81 -9.76 2.07
CA GLU A 57 0.44 -9.93 1.34
C GLU A 57 0.23 -10.65 0.00
N ALA A 58 -0.67 -11.63 -0.07
CA ALA A 58 -1.06 -12.26 -1.33
C ALA A 58 -1.63 -11.24 -2.33
N VAL A 59 -2.55 -10.37 -1.89
CA VAL A 59 -3.07 -9.27 -2.71
C VAL A 59 -1.95 -8.33 -3.15
N ARG A 60 -1.07 -7.89 -2.23
CA ARG A 60 0.04 -6.99 -2.57
C ARG A 60 0.96 -7.59 -3.63
N ARG A 61 1.32 -8.88 -3.50
CA ARG A 61 2.20 -9.57 -4.45
C ARG A 61 1.56 -9.70 -5.83
N LEU A 62 0.32 -10.20 -5.90
CA LEU A 62 -0.37 -10.35 -7.17
C LEU A 62 -0.60 -9.00 -7.87
N ILE A 63 -0.90 -7.94 -7.13
CA ILE A 63 -0.99 -6.58 -7.70
C ILE A 63 0.38 -6.14 -8.24
N GLY A 64 1.46 -6.36 -7.48
CA GLY A 64 2.81 -5.99 -7.93
C GLY A 64 3.24 -6.73 -9.21
N TYR A 65 2.93 -8.03 -9.32
CA TYR A 65 3.16 -8.78 -10.56
C TYR A 65 2.30 -8.24 -11.72
N GLY A 66 1.04 -7.93 -11.45
CA GLY A 66 0.14 -7.32 -12.44
C GLY A 66 0.63 -5.95 -12.91
N GLU A 67 1.12 -5.10 -12.01
CA GLU A 67 1.70 -3.80 -12.34
C GLU A 67 2.91 -3.96 -13.27
N PHE A 68 3.85 -4.84 -12.91
CA PHE A 68 5.02 -5.11 -13.74
C PHE A 68 4.63 -5.54 -15.16
N VAL A 69 3.73 -6.52 -15.27
CA VAL A 69 3.27 -7.04 -16.57
C VAL A 69 2.51 -5.97 -17.36
N TYR A 70 1.64 -5.20 -16.70
CA TYR A 70 0.90 -4.13 -17.35
C TYR A 70 1.83 -3.09 -17.96
N ARG A 71 2.83 -2.62 -17.19
CA ARG A 71 3.78 -1.61 -17.66
C ARG A 71 4.65 -2.14 -18.81
N ALA A 72 5.18 -3.34 -18.67
CA ALA A 72 5.99 -3.97 -19.72
C ALA A 72 5.23 -4.04 -21.06
N VAL A 73 3.98 -4.48 -21.06
CA VAL A 73 3.21 -4.65 -22.30
C VAL A 73 2.60 -3.34 -22.81
N ARG A 74 2.01 -2.52 -21.92
CA ARG A 74 1.21 -1.35 -22.31
C ARG A 74 1.99 -0.05 -22.39
N GLU A 75 3.03 0.11 -21.58
CA GLU A 75 3.85 1.33 -21.55
C GLU A 75 5.12 1.16 -22.39
N ASP A 76 5.82 0.03 -22.21
CA ASP A 76 7.12 -0.20 -22.85
C ASP A 76 6.99 -0.91 -24.22
N GLY A 77 5.82 -1.49 -24.52
CA GLY A 77 5.58 -2.23 -25.76
C GLY A 77 6.40 -3.52 -25.86
N ALA A 78 6.80 -4.10 -24.73
CA ALA A 78 7.61 -5.30 -24.68
C ALA A 78 6.78 -6.58 -24.85
N ASP A 79 7.39 -7.59 -25.48
CA ASP A 79 6.82 -8.94 -25.57
C ASP A 79 7.05 -9.70 -24.27
N LEU A 80 6.02 -10.39 -23.78
CA LEU A 80 6.12 -11.21 -22.58
C LEU A 80 6.46 -12.66 -22.96
N LEU A 81 7.67 -13.10 -22.62
CA LEU A 81 8.12 -14.48 -22.81
C LEU A 81 8.15 -15.21 -21.46
N VAL A 82 7.44 -16.33 -21.37
CA VAL A 82 7.47 -17.24 -20.22
C VAL A 82 8.34 -18.43 -20.55
N LYS A 83 9.48 -18.53 -19.87
CA LYS A 83 10.39 -19.67 -19.98
C LYS A 83 10.14 -20.67 -18.86
N THR A 84 9.94 -21.92 -19.24
CA THR A 84 9.94 -23.10 -18.37
C THR A 84 11.16 -23.96 -18.70
N ASP A 85 11.41 -25.01 -17.92
CA ASP A 85 12.52 -25.93 -18.19
C ASP A 85 12.43 -26.55 -19.60
N ASP A 86 11.21 -26.85 -20.03
CA ASP A 86 10.97 -27.56 -21.30
C ASP A 86 10.65 -26.64 -22.50
N SER A 87 10.31 -25.36 -22.27
CA SER A 87 9.76 -24.52 -23.35
C SER A 87 9.90 -23.03 -23.08
N THR A 88 9.89 -22.24 -24.14
CA THR A 88 9.63 -20.79 -24.07
C THR A 88 8.34 -20.50 -24.81
N LYS A 89 7.41 -19.81 -24.14
CA LYS A 89 6.10 -19.45 -24.69
C LYS A 89 5.97 -17.94 -24.73
N GLU A 90 5.51 -17.43 -25.85
CA GLU A 90 5.10 -16.03 -25.97
C GLU A 90 3.67 -15.87 -25.44
N VAL A 91 3.47 -14.86 -24.60
CA VAL A 91 2.18 -14.55 -23.98
C VAL A 91 1.70 -13.21 -24.51
N VAL A 92 0.62 -13.25 -25.29
CA VAL A 92 -0.03 -12.05 -25.81
C VAL A 92 -1.16 -11.65 -24.88
N LEU A 93 -1.01 -10.50 -24.21
CA LEU A 93 -2.05 -9.89 -23.38
C LEU A 93 -2.79 -8.84 -24.22
N LEU A 94 -3.95 -9.22 -24.75
CA LEU A 94 -4.81 -8.38 -25.60
C LEU A 94 -5.60 -7.35 -24.80
#